data_AF-A0A9E5PJ71-F1
#
_entry.id   AF-A0A9E5PJ71-F1
#
_cell.length_a   1.000
_cell.length_b   1.000
_cell.length_c   1.000
_cell.angle_alpha   90.00
_cell.angle_beta   90.00
_cell.angle_gamma   90.00
#
_symmetry.space_group_name_H-M   'P 1'
#
loop_
_entity.id
_entity.type
_entity.pdbx_description
1 polymer ?
#
loop_
_entity_poly.entity_id
_entity_poly.type
_entity_poly.pdbx_seq_one_letter_code
_entity_poly.pdbx_strand_id
1 'polypeptide(L)'
;MWGNNILGIAPAKAQNVKDVGTVAQYRHLVELGVPTDQQVFRRARRLLYRLLSRDDDPTLLYEYRKPAKANPALAAWAREYMREAATAALAHSGQIDDPRVRGAAHRIATGVSQFLRSDLAEKPIMRKGSRNILHPDASPPTLHSVAIVAYMPNLQRERAGFVERLGAFLGQSSPRRSFVIQVGRRVVKPTFQLLGDPLKADSAGNPKDLPFALHWMELLARLGMLETSPTALRILARLRGDCDDQGFWNPRNLRAIPRSASKLADFAFPLELDGQTPERRKADVTFRLALIAKLAGWQLEYT
;
A
#
# COMPACT_ATOMS: atom_id res chain seq x y z
N MET A 1 21.25 2.08 -1.12
CA MET A 1 20.28 1.48 -0.20
C MET A 1 20.06 2.48 0.92
N TRP A 2 18.82 2.72 1.33
CA TRP A 2 18.52 3.70 2.38
C TRP A 2 18.53 3.02 3.75
N GLY A 3 19.45 3.44 4.62
CA GLY A 3 19.43 3.15 6.06
C GLY A 3 19.49 1.69 6.52
N ASN A 4 19.86 0.72 5.67
CA ASN A 4 19.74 -0.71 5.97
C ASN A 4 18.30 -1.12 6.38
N ASN A 5 17.32 -0.46 5.75
CA ASN A 5 15.88 -0.66 5.97
C ASN A 5 15.18 -0.86 4.61
N ILE A 6 14.30 -1.85 4.55
CA ILE A 6 13.57 -2.16 3.31
C ILE A 6 12.07 -1.84 3.43
N LEU A 7 11.40 -2.19 4.54
CA LEU A 7 9.95 -2.05 4.72
C LEU A 7 9.52 -0.92 5.66
N GLY A 8 10.43 -0.40 6.49
CA GLY A 8 10.06 0.54 7.53
C GLY A 8 9.43 1.81 6.96
N ILE A 9 8.18 2.10 7.34
CA ILE A 9 7.43 3.28 6.88
C ILE A 9 7.82 4.57 7.61
N ALA A 10 8.63 4.47 8.66
CA ALA A 10 9.18 5.58 9.40
C ALA A 10 10.48 5.14 10.11
N PRO A 11 11.38 6.10 10.45
CA PRO A 11 12.47 5.84 11.39
C PRO A 11 11.96 5.22 12.69
N ALA A 12 12.60 4.15 13.16
CA ALA A 12 12.23 3.45 14.37
C ALA A 12 13.48 3.07 15.16
N LYS A 13 13.87 3.94 16.11
CA LYS A 13 15.08 3.76 16.94
C LYS A 13 15.09 2.43 17.70
N ALA A 14 13.93 2.00 18.23
CA ALA A 14 13.77 0.72 18.92
C ALA A 14 14.02 -0.51 18.03
N GLN A 15 13.89 -0.35 16.72
CA GLN A 15 14.18 -1.39 15.72
C GLN A 15 15.50 -1.12 14.97
N ASN A 16 16.27 -0.11 15.42
CA ASN A 16 17.48 0.39 14.77
C ASN A 16 17.28 0.82 13.30
N VAL A 17 16.07 1.29 12.96
CA VAL A 17 15.71 1.84 11.64
C VAL A 17 15.94 3.35 11.67
N LYS A 18 16.82 3.85 10.81
CA LYS A 18 17.23 5.26 10.78
C LYS A 18 16.49 6.09 9.73
N ASP A 19 16.13 5.46 8.63
CA ASP A 19 15.51 6.09 7.46
C ASP A 19 14.23 5.36 7.07
N VAL A 20 13.40 6.01 6.25
CA VAL A 20 12.29 5.34 5.55
C VAL A 20 12.84 4.25 4.63
N GLY A 21 12.07 3.16 4.50
CA GLY A 21 12.47 1.94 3.83
C GLY A 21 12.68 2.12 2.33
N THR A 22 13.59 1.33 1.79
CA THR A 22 13.95 1.36 0.37
C THR A 22 12.73 1.18 -0.56
N VAL A 23 11.72 0.40 -0.17
CA VAL A 23 10.49 0.23 -0.97
C VAL A 23 9.71 1.54 -1.08
N ALA A 24 9.48 2.24 0.03
CA ALA A 24 8.76 3.50 0.03
C ALA A 24 9.56 4.58 -0.73
N GLN A 25 10.87 4.66 -0.52
CA GLN A 25 11.73 5.62 -1.25
C GLN A 25 11.75 5.35 -2.76
N TYR A 26 11.84 4.08 -3.16
CA TYR A 26 11.76 3.72 -4.58
C TYR A 26 10.43 4.16 -5.20
N ARG A 27 9.31 3.89 -4.52
CA ARG A 27 7.99 4.33 -4.99
C ARG A 27 7.86 5.85 -5.00
N HIS A 28 8.48 6.56 -4.06
CA HIS A 28 8.48 8.02 -4.05
C HIS A 28 9.20 8.61 -5.27
N LEU A 29 10.33 8.02 -5.68
CA LEU A 29 10.99 8.44 -6.92
C LEU A 29 10.10 8.21 -8.16
N VAL A 30 9.26 7.18 -8.15
CA VAL A 30 8.28 6.94 -9.23
C VAL A 30 7.23 8.05 -9.25
N GLU A 31 6.69 8.41 -8.08
CA GLU A 31 5.68 9.47 -7.95
C GLU A 31 6.23 10.86 -8.33
N LEU A 32 7.52 11.11 -8.08
CA LEU A 32 8.23 12.32 -8.53
C LEU A 32 8.54 12.33 -10.04
N GLY A 33 8.23 11.26 -10.77
CA GLY A 33 8.50 11.17 -12.21
C GLY A 33 9.99 11.10 -12.56
N VAL A 34 10.86 10.73 -11.60
CA VAL A 34 12.30 10.63 -11.86
C VAL A 34 12.54 9.53 -12.92
N PRO A 35 13.31 9.80 -13.99
CA PRO A 35 13.58 8.81 -15.03
C PRO A 35 14.20 7.51 -14.48
N THR A 36 13.67 6.37 -14.94
CA THR A 36 14.01 5.04 -14.38
C THR A 36 15.40 4.51 -14.79
N ASP A 37 16.05 5.18 -15.73
CA ASP A 37 17.42 4.93 -16.19
C ASP A 37 18.49 5.58 -15.30
N GLN A 38 18.09 6.54 -14.45
CA GLN A 38 19.01 7.17 -13.50
C GLN A 38 19.66 6.16 -12.55
N GLN A 39 20.87 6.50 -12.09
CA GLN A 39 21.68 5.61 -11.28
C GLN A 39 20.98 5.19 -9.97
N VAL A 40 20.22 6.10 -9.36
CA VAL A 40 19.47 5.84 -8.12
C VAL A 40 18.44 4.72 -8.33
N PHE A 41 17.67 4.77 -9.42
CA PHE A 41 16.73 3.73 -9.81
C PHE A 41 17.42 2.42 -10.14
N ARG A 42 18.48 2.45 -10.96
CA ARG A 42 19.24 1.23 -11.32
C ARG A 42 19.78 0.49 -10.09
N ARG A 43 20.35 1.23 -9.13
CA ARG A 43 20.87 0.65 -7.88
C ARG A 43 19.77 0.02 -7.02
N ALA A 44 18.66 0.73 -6.83
CA ALA A 44 17.54 0.23 -6.04
C ALA A 44 16.86 -0.96 -6.72
N ARG A 45 16.62 -0.89 -8.04
CA ARG A 45 16.03 -1.97 -8.83
C ARG A 45 16.85 -3.26 -8.80
N ARG A 46 18.19 -3.18 -8.88
CA ARG A 46 19.07 -4.36 -8.71
C ARG A 46 18.82 -5.04 -7.37
N LEU A 47 18.66 -4.25 -6.30
CA LEU A 47 18.34 -4.78 -4.97
C LEU A 47 16.97 -5.47 -4.95
N LEU A 48 15.93 -4.81 -5.48
CA LEU A 48 14.57 -5.34 -5.50
C LEU A 48 14.49 -6.65 -6.29
N TYR A 49 15.15 -6.74 -7.45
CA TYR A 49 15.25 -7.99 -8.20
C TYR A 49 15.98 -9.09 -7.45
N ARG A 50 17.01 -8.75 -6.67
CA ARG A 50 17.71 -9.70 -5.81
C ARG A 50 16.77 -10.27 -4.74
N LEU A 51 15.85 -9.47 -4.18
CA LEU A 51 14.83 -9.97 -3.25
C LEU A 51 13.84 -10.94 -3.91
N LEU A 52 13.48 -10.71 -5.18
CA LEU A 52 12.60 -11.61 -5.92
C LEU A 52 13.27 -12.93 -6.33
N SER A 53 14.61 -12.97 -6.33
CA SER A 53 15.36 -14.19 -6.59
C SER A 53 15.37 -15.12 -5.37
N ARG A 54 15.68 -16.40 -5.58
CA ARG A 54 15.90 -17.38 -4.50
C ARG A 54 17.29 -17.18 -3.86
N ASP A 55 17.66 -15.94 -3.60
CA ASP A 55 18.91 -15.62 -2.91
C ASP A 55 18.69 -15.72 -1.39
N ASP A 56 19.36 -16.71 -0.80
CA ASP A 56 19.27 -17.03 0.61
C ASP A 56 20.31 -16.30 1.48
N ASP A 57 21.02 -15.31 0.93
CA ASP A 57 21.96 -14.48 1.68
C ASP A 57 21.29 -13.84 2.92
N PRO A 58 21.76 -14.13 4.15
CA PRO A 58 21.19 -13.57 5.36
C PRO A 58 21.27 -12.04 5.45
N THR A 59 22.13 -11.39 4.65
CA THR A 59 22.20 -9.92 4.57
C THR A 59 20.95 -9.31 3.95
N LEU A 60 20.21 -10.07 3.13
CA LEU A 60 18.95 -9.63 2.51
C LEU A 60 17.76 -9.62 3.48
N LEU A 61 17.97 -9.96 4.76
CA LEU A 61 16.95 -9.84 5.82
C LEU A 61 16.90 -8.43 6.45
N TYR A 62 17.86 -7.56 6.16
CA TYR A 62 17.90 -6.15 6.61
C TYR A 62 17.52 -5.95 8.09
N GLU A 63 16.46 -5.19 8.38
CA GLU A 63 15.95 -4.92 9.72
C GLU A 63 15.58 -6.21 10.50
N TYR A 64 15.27 -7.30 9.80
CA TYR A 64 14.96 -8.61 10.39
C TYR A 64 16.18 -9.50 10.59
N ARG A 65 17.38 -9.13 10.10
CA ARG A 65 18.57 -9.99 10.16
C ARG A 65 18.91 -10.41 11.59
N LYS A 66 18.98 -9.47 12.55
CA LYS A 66 19.30 -9.81 13.96
C LYS A 66 18.16 -10.60 14.61
N PRO A 67 16.88 -10.17 14.54
CA PRO A 67 15.76 -10.93 15.11
C PRO A 67 15.57 -12.34 14.53
N ALA A 68 15.92 -12.56 13.26
CA ALA A 68 15.73 -13.81 12.56
C ALA A 68 16.77 -14.88 12.92
N LYS A 69 17.94 -14.51 13.48
CA LYS A 69 19.02 -15.48 13.80
C LYS A 69 18.56 -16.67 14.64
N ALA A 70 17.68 -16.43 15.61
CA ALA A 70 17.13 -17.45 16.51
C ALA A 70 15.65 -17.76 16.21
N ASN A 71 15.12 -17.33 15.07
CA ASN A 71 13.72 -17.52 14.69
C ASN A 71 13.59 -17.72 13.18
N PRO A 72 13.76 -18.97 12.68
CA PRO A 72 13.65 -19.29 11.26
C PRO A 72 12.29 -18.90 10.64
N ALA A 73 11.20 -19.04 11.41
CA ALA A 73 9.86 -18.64 10.96
C ALA A 73 9.79 -17.13 10.67
N LEU A 74 10.49 -16.31 11.47
CA LEU A 74 10.58 -14.87 11.21
C LEU A 74 11.42 -14.56 9.96
N ALA A 75 12.48 -15.31 9.72
CA ALA A 75 13.28 -15.18 8.50
C ALA A 75 12.42 -15.44 7.25
N ALA A 76 11.66 -16.55 7.25
CA ALA A 76 10.78 -16.92 6.14
C ALA A 76 9.67 -15.89 5.92
N TRP A 77 8.96 -15.51 6.99
CA TRP A 77 7.92 -14.48 6.93
C TRP A 77 8.46 -13.16 6.38
N ALA A 78 9.61 -12.70 6.88
CA ALA A 78 10.21 -11.43 6.44
C ALA A 78 10.58 -11.49 4.95
N ARG A 79 11.12 -12.61 4.45
CA ARG A 79 11.47 -12.79 3.04
C ARG A 79 10.26 -12.69 2.12
N GLU A 80 9.19 -13.41 2.42
CA GLU A 80 7.96 -13.34 1.63
C GLU A 80 7.39 -11.92 1.64
N TYR A 81 7.42 -11.28 2.81
CA TYR A 81 6.89 -9.94 2.95
C TYR A 81 7.70 -8.87 2.20
N MET A 82 9.03 -8.98 2.21
CA MET A 82 9.92 -8.15 1.42
C MET A 82 9.78 -8.39 -0.09
N ARG A 83 9.55 -9.65 -0.51
CA ARG A 83 9.27 -10.01 -1.91
C ARG A 83 7.98 -9.36 -2.40
N GLU A 84 6.93 -9.41 -1.59
CA GLU A 84 5.66 -8.77 -1.91
C GLU A 84 5.84 -7.24 -2.07
N ALA A 85 6.48 -6.60 -1.11
CA ALA A 85 6.75 -5.16 -1.16
C ALA A 85 7.65 -4.76 -2.35
N ALA A 86 8.67 -5.56 -2.67
CA ALA A 86 9.53 -5.36 -3.83
C ALA A 86 8.77 -5.54 -5.14
N THR A 87 7.87 -6.52 -5.22
CA THR A 87 6.99 -6.74 -6.38
C THR A 87 6.08 -5.53 -6.59
N ALA A 88 5.48 -5.01 -5.51
CA ALA A 88 4.65 -3.81 -5.57
C ALA A 88 5.43 -2.58 -6.08
N ALA A 89 6.66 -2.38 -5.59
CA ALA A 89 7.51 -1.29 -6.03
C ALA A 89 7.90 -1.40 -7.52
N LEU A 90 8.32 -2.59 -7.96
CA LEU A 90 8.70 -2.85 -9.35
C LEU A 90 7.50 -2.71 -10.29
N ALA A 91 6.33 -3.23 -9.91
CA ALA A 91 5.08 -3.06 -10.66
C ALA A 91 4.72 -1.59 -10.81
N HIS A 92 4.81 -0.81 -9.72
CA HIS A 92 4.55 0.63 -9.76
C HIS A 92 5.46 1.38 -10.75
N SER A 93 6.74 0.96 -10.86
CA SER A 93 7.68 1.52 -11.85
C SER A 93 7.54 0.94 -13.28
N GLY A 94 6.46 0.22 -13.58
CA GLY A 94 6.18 -0.32 -14.92
C GLY A 94 7.02 -1.55 -15.32
N GLN A 95 7.67 -2.23 -14.37
CA GLN A 95 8.47 -3.45 -14.66
C GLN A 95 7.61 -4.72 -14.75
N ILE A 96 6.37 -4.61 -15.24
CA ILE A 96 5.32 -5.64 -15.14
C ILE A 96 5.55 -6.84 -16.06
N ASP A 97 6.36 -6.66 -17.11
CA ASP A 97 6.70 -7.71 -18.09
C ASP A 97 7.92 -8.54 -17.67
N ASP A 98 8.68 -8.11 -16.64
CA ASP A 98 9.81 -8.91 -16.15
C ASP A 98 9.31 -10.24 -15.57
N PRO A 99 9.82 -11.40 -16.02
CA PRO A 99 9.34 -12.71 -15.58
C PRO A 99 9.40 -12.94 -14.07
N ARG A 100 10.35 -12.29 -13.36
CA ARG A 100 10.47 -12.39 -11.90
C ARG A 100 9.34 -11.65 -11.20
N VAL A 101 9.00 -10.45 -11.69
CA VAL A 101 7.88 -9.63 -11.18
C VAL A 101 6.56 -10.34 -11.47
N ARG A 102 6.35 -10.76 -12.73
CA ARG A 102 5.14 -11.50 -13.13
C ARG A 102 4.97 -12.77 -12.29
N GLY A 103 6.02 -13.59 -12.22
CA GLY A 103 6.01 -14.83 -11.43
C GLY A 103 5.74 -14.60 -9.94
N ALA A 104 6.33 -13.56 -9.34
CA ALA A 104 6.05 -13.19 -7.95
C ALA A 104 4.60 -12.74 -7.76
N ALA A 105 4.10 -11.88 -8.64
CA ALA A 105 2.72 -11.38 -8.60
C ALA A 105 1.69 -12.50 -8.69
N HIS A 106 1.88 -13.48 -9.59
CA HIS A 106 1.00 -14.66 -9.67
C HIS A 106 1.03 -15.51 -8.40
N ARG A 107 2.19 -15.70 -7.76
CA ARG A 107 2.28 -16.44 -6.50
C ARG A 107 1.55 -15.72 -5.37
N ILE A 108 1.79 -14.42 -5.21
CA ILE A 108 1.14 -13.58 -4.20
C ILE A 108 -0.38 -13.58 -4.39
N ALA A 109 -0.86 -13.33 -5.62
CA ALA A 109 -2.28 -13.37 -5.94
C ALA A 109 -2.91 -14.75 -5.68
N THR A 110 -2.17 -15.84 -5.87
CA THR A 110 -2.65 -17.19 -5.55
C THR A 110 -2.83 -17.38 -4.05
N GLY A 111 -1.87 -16.96 -3.23
CA GLY A 111 -1.98 -17.04 -1.76
C GLY A 111 -3.15 -16.22 -1.22
N VAL A 112 -3.31 -14.97 -1.69
CA VAL A 112 -4.47 -14.14 -1.33
C VAL A 112 -5.77 -14.80 -1.82
N SER A 113 -5.81 -15.31 -3.05
CA SER A 113 -7.01 -15.98 -3.58
C SER A 113 -7.38 -17.24 -2.80
N GLN A 114 -6.43 -17.97 -2.24
CA GLN A 114 -6.70 -19.14 -1.39
C GLN A 114 -7.33 -18.69 -0.07
N PHE A 115 -6.78 -17.66 0.56
CA PHE A 115 -7.36 -17.07 1.77
C PHE A 115 -8.80 -16.58 1.53
N LEU A 116 -9.04 -15.81 0.46
CA LEU A 116 -10.36 -15.26 0.13
C LEU A 116 -11.44 -16.32 -0.16
N ARG A 117 -11.04 -17.56 -0.46
CA ARG A 117 -11.95 -18.70 -0.68
C ARG A 117 -12.13 -19.58 0.56
N SER A 118 -11.39 -19.29 1.63
CA SER A 118 -11.41 -20.07 2.87
C SER A 118 -12.34 -19.43 3.90
N ASP A 119 -12.77 -20.23 4.88
CA ASP A 119 -13.54 -19.75 6.04
C ASP A 119 -12.77 -18.71 6.88
N LEU A 120 -11.44 -18.67 6.74
CA LEU A 120 -10.60 -17.68 7.39
C LEU A 120 -10.82 -16.26 6.85
N ALA A 121 -11.43 -16.09 5.67
CA ALA A 121 -11.82 -14.77 5.18
C ALA A 121 -12.86 -14.12 6.10
N GLU A 122 -13.81 -14.90 6.61
CA GLU A 122 -14.86 -14.40 7.51
C GLU A 122 -14.35 -14.28 8.96
N LYS A 123 -13.53 -15.24 9.42
CA LYS A 123 -13.01 -15.30 10.79
C LYS A 123 -11.48 -15.38 10.83
N PRO A 124 -10.77 -14.32 10.38
CA PRO A 124 -9.31 -14.34 10.26
C PRO A 124 -8.58 -14.24 11.62
N ILE A 125 -9.28 -13.85 12.68
CA ILE A 125 -8.71 -13.56 14.00
C ILE A 125 -9.14 -14.63 15.00
N MET A 126 -8.17 -15.18 15.74
CA MET A 126 -8.40 -16.09 16.85
C MET A 126 -7.83 -15.56 18.16
N ARG A 127 -8.33 -16.07 19.28
CA ARG A 127 -7.82 -15.74 20.63
C ARG A 127 -6.68 -16.69 20.99
N LYS A 128 -5.53 -16.14 21.44
CA LYS A 128 -4.42 -16.92 22.00
C LYS A 128 -3.94 -16.25 23.29
N GLY A 129 -4.29 -16.87 24.42
CA GLY A 129 -4.11 -16.26 25.74
C GLY A 129 -4.83 -14.92 25.86
N SER A 130 -4.10 -13.87 26.25
CA SER A 130 -4.65 -12.52 26.39
C SER A 130 -4.71 -11.71 25.09
N ARG A 131 -4.23 -12.26 23.96
CA ARG A 131 -4.10 -11.53 22.69
C ARG A 131 -5.04 -12.08 21.62
N ASN A 132 -5.49 -11.18 20.75
CA ASN A 132 -6.08 -11.56 19.47
C ASN A 132 -4.94 -11.68 18.45
N ILE A 133 -4.84 -12.81 17.79
CA ILE A 133 -3.84 -13.06 16.76
C ILE A 133 -4.51 -13.29 15.42
N LEU A 134 -3.83 -12.91 14.34
CA LEU A 134 -4.16 -13.41 13.01
C LEU A 134 -3.97 -14.94 13.02
N HIS A 135 -4.92 -15.68 12.45
CA HIS A 135 -4.80 -17.12 12.30
C HIS A 135 -3.51 -17.46 11.55
N PRO A 136 -2.70 -18.45 11.99
CA PRO A 136 -1.41 -18.75 11.35
C PRO A 136 -1.51 -19.08 9.86
N ASP A 137 -2.62 -19.71 9.46
CA ASP A 137 -2.89 -20.07 8.06
C ASP A 137 -3.61 -18.96 7.27
N ALA A 138 -3.97 -17.84 7.91
CA ALA A 138 -4.59 -16.72 7.21
C ALA A 138 -3.52 -15.92 6.45
N SER A 139 -3.74 -15.78 5.14
CA SER A 139 -2.92 -14.96 4.25
C SER A 139 -3.76 -13.83 3.65
N PRO A 140 -4.22 -12.87 4.46
CA PRO A 140 -5.07 -11.78 3.99
C PRO A 140 -4.35 -10.90 2.98
N PRO A 141 -5.09 -10.17 2.11
CA PRO A 141 -4.48 -9.16 1.28
C PRO A 141 -3.75 -8.13 2.15
N THR A 142 -2.67 -7.58 1.60
CA THR A 142 -1.95 -6.44 2.16
C THR A 142 -2.03 -5.26 1.19
N LEU A 143 -1.72 -4.05 1.67
CA LEU A 143 -1.58 -2.88 0.81
C LEU A 143 -0.62 -3.12 -0.37
N HIS A 144 0.43 -3.92 -0.17
CA HIS A 144 1.35 -4.28 -1.25
C HIS A 144 0.70 -5.21 -2.27
N SER A 145 0.03 -6.29 -1.85
CA SER A 145 -0.70 -7.18 -2.77
C SER A 145 -1.76 -6.44 -3.58
N VAL A 146 -2.51 -5.52 -2.96
CA VAL A 146 -3.52 -4.72 -3.66
C VAL A 146 -2.85 -3.78 -4.66
N ALA A 147 -1.75 -3.13 -4.28
CA ALA A 147 -0.96 -2.30 -5.18
C ALA A 147 -0.40 -3.10 -6.37
N ILE A 148 0.10 -4.32 -6.17
CA ILE A 148 0.57 -5.18 -7.26
C ILE A 148 -0.54 -5.38 -8.28
N VAL A 149 -1.74 -5.78 -7.85
CA VAL A 149 -2.86 -6.03 -8.75
C VAL A 149 -3.30 -4.73 -9.43
N ALA A 150 -3.36 -3.62 -8.70
CA ALA A 150 -3.74 -2.31 -9.23
C ALA A 150 -2.78 -1.79 -10.32
N TYR A 151 -1.46 -2.03 -10.17
CA TYR A 151 -0.46 -1.60 -11.15
C TYR A 151 -0.19 -2.63 -12.27
N MET A 152 -0.86 -3.78 -12.27
CA MET A 152 -0.67 -4.84 -13.27
C MET A 152 -1.97 -5.19 -14.02
N PRO A 153 -2.37 -4.42 -15.04
CA PRO A 153 -3.60 -4.67 -15.81
C PRO A 153 -3.63 -6.04 -16.51
N ASN A 154 -2.46 -6.58 -16.89
CA ASN A 154 -2.35 -7.95 -17.40
C ASN A 154 -2.77 -8.98 -16.34
N LEU A 155 -2.28 -8.86 -15.11
CA LEU A 155 -2.66 -9.72 -13.99
C LEU A 155 -4.16 -9.61 -13.69
N GLN A 156 -4.74 -8.41 -13.77
CA GLN A 156 -6.17 -8.20 -13.58
C GLN A 156 -7.00 -9.00 -14.60
N ARG A 157 -6.66 -8.88 -15.89
CA ARG A 157 -7.33 -9.62 -16.97
C ARG A 157 -7.19 -11.13 -16.81
N GLU A 158 -5.97 -11.60 -16.51
CA GLU A 158 -5.68 -13.03 -16.32
C GLU A 158 -6.36 -13.63 -15.06
N ARG A 159 -6.75 -12.78 -14.10
CA ARG A 159 -7.32 -13.20 -12.82
C ARG A 159 -8.61 -12.45 -12.45
N ALA A 160 -9.47 -12.15 -13.43
CA ALA A 160 -10.68 -11.33 -13.25
C ALA A 160 -11.56 -11.79 -12.06
N GLY A 161 -11.88 -13.08 -11.97
CA GLY A 161 -12.68 -13.59 -10.85
C GLY A 161 -11.99 -13.51 -9.48
N PHE A 162 -10.65 -13.44 -9.42
CA PHE A 162 -9.95 -13.13 -8.16
C PHE A 162 -10.04 -11.64 -7.83
N VAL A 163 -9.92 -10.77 -8.83
CA VAL A 163 -10.09 -9.33 -8.69
C VAL A 163 -11.49 -9.05 -8.11
N GLU A 164 -12.57 -9.56 -8.71
CA GLU A 164 -13.94 -9.40 -8.17
C GLU A 164 -14.08 -9.81 -6.69
N ARG A 165 -13.56 -10.99 -6.30
CA ARG A 165 -13.58 -11.44 -4.89
C ARG A 165 -12.77 -10.53 -3.97
N LEU A 166 -11.61 -10.04 -4.43
CA LEU A 166 -10.80 -9.09 -3.68
C LEU A 166 -11.58 -7.79 -3.45
N GLY A 167 -12.27 -7.27 -4.47
CA GLY A 167 -13.12 -6.09 -4.35
C GLY A 167 -14.27 -6.27 -3.37
N ALA A 168 -14.95 -7.42 -3.42
CA ALA A 168 -16.02 -7.76 -2.47
C ALA A 168 -15.49 -7.83 -1.03
N PHE A 169 -14.33 -8.44 -0.81
CA PHE A 169 -13.69 -8.51 0.51
C PHE A 169 -13.28 -7.13 1.02
N LEU A 170 -12.64 -6.31 0.18
CA LEU A 170 -12.18 -4.97 0.55
C LEU A 170 -13.32 -3.96 0.73
N GLY A 171 -14.52 -4.24 0.21
CA GLY A 171 -15.72 -3.44 0.47
C GLY A 171 -16.34 -3.67 1.84
N GLN A 172 -15.97 -4.77 2.53
CA GLN A 172 -16.48 -5.09 3.86
C GLN A 172 -15.84 -4.19 4.92
N SER A 173 -16.57 -3.93 6.00
CA SER A 173 -16.00 -3.18 7.13
C SER A 173 -14.86 -3.97 7.80
N SER A 174 -13.70 -3.33 7.98
CA SER A 174 -12.60 -3.93 8.74
C SER A 174 -13.02 -4.26 10.19
N PRO A 175 -12.55 -5.39 10.75
CA PRO A 175 -12.74 -5.73 12.16
C PRO A 175 -12.30 -4.60 13.10
N ARG A 176 -13.14 -4.27 14.08
CA ARG A 176 -12.81 -3.28 15.11
C ARG A 176 -11.77 -3.78 16.10
N ARG A 177 -11.59 -5.10 16.21
CA ARG A 177 -10.66 -5.73 17.14
C ARG A 177 -9.23 -5.58 16.64
N SER A 178 -8.36 -4.99 17.47
CA SER A 178 -6.93 -5.04 17.22
C SER A 178 -6.43 -6.49 17.28
N PHE A 179 -5.44 -6.80 16.46
CA PHE A 179 -4.79 -8.10 16.40
C PHE A 179 -3.29 -7.93 16.19
N VAL A 180 -2.56 -9.02 16.38
CA VAL A 180 -1.12 -9.12 16.10
C VAL A 180 -0.82 -10.35 15.24
N ILE A 181 0.34 -10.38 14.61
CA ILE A 181 0.79 -11.54 13.82
C ILE A 181 1.82 -12.29 14.66
N GLN A 182 1.53 -13.55 14.98
CA GLN A 182 2.47 -14.42 15.69
C GLN A 182 3.37 -15.11 14.66
N VAL A 183 4.68 -14.86 14.72
CA VAL A 183 5.66 -15.46 13.81
C VAL A 183 6.73 -16.18 14.63
N GLY A 184 6.58 -17.50 14.74
CA GLY A 184 7.40 -18.32 15.65
C GLY A 184 7.30 -17.79 17.08
N ARG A 185 8.43 -17.38 17.67
CA ARG A 185 8.50 -16.83 19.04
C ARG A 185 8.29 -15.31 19.12
N ARG A 186 8.09 -14.62 17.99
CA ARG A 186 7.95 -13.16 17.93
C ARG A 186 6.53 -12.76 17.57
N VAL A 187 6.19 -11.55 17.99
CA VAL A 187 4.92 -10.90 17.65
C VAL A 187 5.21 -9.67 16.83
N VAL A 188 4.54 -9.55 15.70
CA VAL A 188 4.67 -8.44 14.75
C VAL A 188 3.37 -7.66 14.71
N LYS A 189 3.48 -6.32 14.60
CA LYS A 189 2.33 -5.45 14.40
C LYS A 189 1.86 -5.56 12.95
N PRO A 190 0.56 -5.78 12.69
CA PRO A 190 0.02 -5.78 11.33
C PRO A 190 0.01 -4.34 10.82
N THR A 191 0.97 -3.99 9.99
CA THR A 191 1.11 -2.62 9.47
C THR A 191 0.39 -2.45 8.13
N PHE A 192 0.38 -3.49 7.28
CA PHE A 192 -0.18 -3.37 5.94
C PHE A 192 -1.25 -4.44 5.63
N GLN A 193 -1.49 -5.39 6.53
CA GLN A 193 -2.53 -6.41 6.39
C GLN A 193 -3.92 -5.77 6.39
N LEU A 194 -4.77 -6.20 5.48
CA LEU A 194 -6.12 -5.71 5.26
C LEU A 194 -7.12 -6.82 5.57
N LEU A 195 -8.09 -6.52 6.42
CA LEU A 195 -9.18 -7.44 6.76
C LEU A 195 -10.53 -6.85 6.33
N GLY A 196 -10.53 -6.04 5.26
CA GLY A 196 -11.66 -5.24 4.78
C GLY A 196 -11.19 -3.85 4.36
N ASP A 197 -12.14 -2.92 4.28
CA ASP A 197 -11.91 -1.51 3.94
C ASP A 197 -11.04 -0.84 5.01
N PRO A 198 -9.83 -0.36 4.67
CA PRO A 198 -8.94 0.28 5.63
C PRO A 198 -9.31 1.76 5.91
N LEU A 199 -10.23 2.34 5.13
CA LEU A 199 -10.58 3.75 5.26
C LEU A 199 -11.33 4.03 6.56
N LYS A 200 -11.05 5.21 7.13
CA LYS A 200 -11.75 5.74 8.30
C LYS A 200 -12.11 7.18 8.03
N ALA A 201 -13.40 7.48 8.09
CA ALA A 201 -13.93 8.84 8.00
C ALA A 201 -14.85 9.13 9.19
N ASP A 202 -15.06 10.41 9.46
CA ASP A 202 -16.15 10.87 10.33
C ASP A 202 -17.51 10.79 9.61
N SER A 203 -18.58 11.22 10.29
CA SER A 203 -19.93 11.25 9.74
C SER A 203 -20.09 12.23 8.57
N ALA A 204 -19.27 13.29 8.51
CA ALA A 204 -19.26 14.26 7.42
C ALA A 204 -18.42 13.78 6.22
N GLY A 205 -17.79 12.61 6.30
CA GLY A 205 -16.95 12.08 5.22
C GLY A 205 -15.53 12.62 5.22
N ASN A 206 -15.08 13.35 6.26
CA ASN A 206 -13.69 13.77 6.35
C ASN A 206 -12.82 12.57 6.74
N PRO A 207 -11.78 12.23 5.95
CA PRO A 207 -10.91 11.10 6.26
C PRO A 207 -9.98 11.42 7.44
N LYS A 208 -9.72 10.41 8.28
CA LYS A 208 -8.74 10.53 9.38
C LYS A 208 -7.28 10.64 8.89
N ASP A 209 -7.03 10.18 7.67
CA ASP A 209 -5.74 10.24 6.99
C ASP A 209 -6.00 10.53 5.50
N LEU A 210 -6.03 11.82 5.15
CA LEU A 210 -6.40 12.27 3.80
C LEU A 210 -5.45 11.70 2.73
N PRO A 211 -4.12 11.77 2.86
CA PRO A 211 -3.23 11.16 1.88
C PRO A 211 -3.41 9.65 1.68
N PHE A 212 -3.59 8.90 2.78
CA PHE A 212 -3.86 7.47 2.65
C PHE A 212 -5.21 7.20 1.99
N ALA A 213 -6.23 8.00 2.29
CA ALA A 213 -7.52 7.87 1.63
C ALA A 213 -7.44 8.10 0.12
N LEU A 214 -6.74 9.15 -0.32
CA LEU A 214 -6.51 9.42 -1.74
C LEU A 214 -5.74 8.28 -2.41
N HIS A 215 -4.65 7.80 -1.80
CA HIS A 215 -3.88 6.69 -2.35
C HIS A 215 -4.73 5.42 -2.47
N TRP A 216 -5.50 5.09 -1.44
CA TRP A 216 -6.37 3.91 -1.46
C TRP A 216 -7.48 4.02 -2.51
N MET A 217 -8.13 5.17 -2.64
CA MET A 217 -9.12 5.42 -3.70
C MET A 217 -8.50 5.31 -5.09
N GLU A 218 -7.26 5.76 -5.29
CA GLU A 218 -6.53 5.55 -6.56
C GLU A 218 -6.36 4.05 -6.85
N LEU A 219 -5.95 3.25 -5.86
CA LEU A 219 -5.83 1.80 -6.03
C LEU A 219 -7.17 1.16 -6.38
N LEU A 220 -8.27 1.55 -5.71
CA LEU A 220 -9.60 1.05 -6.03
C LEU A 220 -10.05 1.47 -7.43
N ALA A 221 -9.78 2.70 -7.86
CA ALA A 221 -10.10 3.19 -9.20
C ALA A 221 -9.34 2.38 -10.28
N ARG A 222 -8.03 2.12 -10.08
CA ARG A 222 -7.22 1.27 -10.98
C ARG A 222 -7.72 -0.17 -11.09
N LEU A 223 -8.42 -0.65 -10.07
CA LEU A 223 -9.02 -1.99 -10.04
C LEU A 223 -10.46 -2.01 -10.56
N GLY A 224 -11.06 -0.86 -10.88
CA GLY A 224 -12.48 -0.76 -11.22
C GLY A 224 -13.41 -1.04 -10.02
N MET A 225 -12.96 -0.76 -8.80
CA MET A 225 -13.63 -1.15 -7.54
C MET A 225 -13.98 0.02 -6.64
N LEU A 226 -13.89 1.25 -7.13
CA LEU A 226 -14.16 2.43 -6.31
C LEU A 226 -15.57 2.38 -5.67
N GLU A 227 -16.54 1.88 -6.44
CA GLU A 227 -17.94 1.72 -6.01
C GLU A 227 -18.15 0.65 -4.93
N THR A 228 -17.18 -0.26 -4.71
CA THR A 228 -17.35 -1.33 -3.72
C THR A 228 -17.09 -0.86 -2.28
N SER A 229 -16.51 0.34 -2.09
CA SER A 229 -16.26 0.92 -0.77
C SER A 229 -17.19 2.11 -0.51
N PRO A 230 -18.25 1.94 0.31
CA PRO A 230 -19.12 3.05 0.72
C PRO A 230 -18.35 4.16 1.43
N THR A 231 -17.26 3.83 2.15
CA THR A 231 -16.42 4.82 2.82
C THR A 231 -15.65 5.67 1.81
N ALA A 232 -15.08 5.04 0.78
CA ALA A 232 -14.39 5.73 -0.31
C ALA A 232 -15.34 6.69 -1.02
N LEU A 233 -16.53 6.23 -1.41
CA LEU A 233 -17.53 7.06 -2.08
C LEU A 233 -17.95 8.27 -1.22
N ARG A 234 -18.13 8.07 0.08
CA ARG A 234 -18.47 9.18 1.00
C ARG A 234 -17.34 10.21 1.10
N ILE A 235 -16.09 9.75 1.24
CA ILE A 235 -14.92 10.64 1.26
C ILE A 235 -14.80 11.38 -0.07
N LEU A 236 -14.94 10.67 -1.19
CA LEU A 236 -14.84 11.25 -2.51
C LEU A 236 -15.91 12.31 -2.76
N ALA A 237 -17.17 12.04 -2.41
CA ALA A 237 -18.24 13.02 -2.48
C ALA A 237 -17.94 14.26 -1.63
N ARG A 238 -17.44 14.07 -0.40
CA ARG A 238 -17.06 15.18 0.49
C ARG A 238 -15.94 16.04 -0.10
N LEU A 239 -14.89 15.42 -0.66
CA LEU A 239 -13.76 16.12 -1.28
C LEU A 239 -14.15 16.81 -2.59
N ARG A 240 -15.02 16.21 -3.39
CA ARG A 240 -15.60 16.85 -4.58
C ARG A 240 -16.43 18.08 -4.24
N GLY A 241 -17.18 18.02 -3.14
CA GLY A 241 -17.91 19.19 -2.64
C GLY A 241 -17.03 20.34 -2.13
N ASP A 242 -15.73 20.09 -1.93
CA ASP A 242 -14.73 21.14 -1.66
C ASP A 242 -14.05 21.65 -2.94
N CYS A 243 -14.35 21.10 -4.12
CA CYS A 243 -13.78 21.59 -5.37
C CYS A 243 -14.55 22.81 -5.88
N ASP A 244 -13.84 23.76 -6.49
CA ASP A 244 -14.48 24.87 -7.21
C ASP A 244 -14.91 24.46 -8.62
N ASP A 245 -15.49 25.41 -9.37
CA ASP A 245 -16.03 25.18 -10.72
C ASP A 245 -14.96 24.76 -11.74
N GLN A 246 -13.68 25.00 -11.43
CA GLN A 246 -12.54 24.57 -12.25
C GLN A 246 -11.96 23.21 -11.79
N GLY A 247 -12.56 22.59 -10.77
CA GLY A 247 -12.13 21.31 -10.23
C GLY A 247 -10.92 21.40 -9.28
N PHE A 248 -10.51 22.60 -8.86
CA PHE A 248 -9.45 22.74 -7.85
C PHE A 248 -10.00 22.46 -6.46
N TRP A 249 -9.30 21.61 -5.71
CA TRP A 249 -9.71 21.32 -4.34
C TRP A 249 -9.45 22.52 -3.42
N ASN A 250 -10.51 23.07 -2.85
CA ASN A 250 -10.51 24.35 -2.15
C ASN A 250 -11.19 24.24 -0.76
N PRO A 251 -10.65 23.41 0.14
CA PRO A 251 -11.27 23.13 1.43
C PRO A 251 -11.23 24.36 2.33
N ARG A 252 -12.23 24.46 3.23
CA ARG A 252 -12.21 25.49 4.27
C ARG A 252 -11.05 25.25 5.24
N ASN A 253 -10.31 26.30 5.57
CA ASN A 253 -9.28 26.32 6.62
C ASN A 253 -8.02 25.45 6.37
N LEU A 254 -7.56 25.29 5.13
CA LEU A 254 -6.30 24.61 4.85
C LEU A 254 -5.08 25.42 5.31
N ARG A 255 -4.44 24.99 6.40
CA ARG A 255 -3.29 25.68 7.00
C ARG A 255 -1.93 25.17 6.54
N ALA A 256 -1.84 23.90 6.14
CA ALA A 256 -0.59 23.26 5.78
C ALA A 256 -0.83 22.16 4.74
N ILE A 257 0.25 21.72 4.08
CA ILE A 257 0.23 20.55 3.20
C ILE A 257 -0.23 19.33 4.00
N PRO A 258 -1.24 18.57 3.53
CA PRO A 258 -1.67 17.34 4.19
C PRO A 258 -0.51 16.34 4.36
N ARG A 259 -0.51 15.56 5.44
CA ARG A 259 0.52 14.52 5.66
C ARG A 259 -0.13 13.24 6.14
N SER A 260 0.43 12.08 5.75
CA SER A 260 -0.14 10.81 6.16
C SER A 260 0.17 10.56 7.64
N ALA A 261 -0.89 10.39 8.43
CA ALA A 261 -0.77 10.06 9.84
C ALA A 261 -0.31 8.60 10.04
N SER A 262 -0.76 7.70 9.16
CA SER A 262 -0.39 6.28 9.15
C SER A 262 0.99 6.02 8.54
N LYS A 263 1.54 6.97 7.78
CA LYS A 263 2.77 6.83 6.99
C LYS A 263 2.68 5.84 5.82
N LEU A 264 1.51 5.26 5.58
CA LEU A 264 1.30 4.28 4.53
C LEU A 264 1.28 4.91 3.12
N ALA A 265 1.06 6.22 3.03
CA ALA A 265 1.05 6.97 1.79
C ALA A 265 2.18 8.02 1.70
N ASP A 266 3.16 8.01 2.62
CA ASP A 266 4.25 9.00 2.64
C ASP A 266 5.12 8.96 1.36
N PHE A 267 5.11 7.85 0.61
CA PHE A 267 5.79 7.79 -0.68
C PHE A 267 5.04 8.55 -1.79
N ALA A 268 3.72 8.72 -1.67
CA ALA A 268 2.88 9.39 -2.66
C ALA A 268 2.48 10.80 -2.24
N PHE A 269 2.76 11.18 -0.99
CA PHE A 269 2.31 12.43 -0.41
C PHE A 269 3.18 12.90 0.78
N PRO A 270 3.57 14.19 0.83
CA PRO A 270 3.41 15.17 -0.24
C PRO A 270 4.50 15.03 -1.32
N LEU A 271 4.17 15.39 -2.55
CA LEU A 271 5.13 15.58 -3.64
C LEU A 271 5.54 17.06 -3.72
N GLU A 272 4.60 17.98 -3.50
CA GLU A 272 4.92 19.38 -3.23
C GLU A 272 5.56 19.52 -1.84
N LEU A 273 6.81 20.00 -1.81
CA LEU A 273 7.58 20.11 -0.57
C LEU A 273 7.40 21.48 0.09
N ASP A 274 6.99 22.48 -0.66
CA ASP A 274 6.87 23.86 -0.24
C ASP A 274 5.41 24.29 -0.09
N GLY A 275 4.98 24.47 1.16
CA GLY A 275 3.63 24.89 1.50
C GLY A 275 3.47 26.41 1.68
N GLN A 276 4.36 27.23 1.11
CA GLN A 276 4.32 28.68 1.32
C GLN A 276 3.03 29.32 0.82
N THR A 277 2.51 28.92 -0.34
CA THR A 277 1.27 29.49 -0.90
C THR A 277 0.06 28.57 -0.71
N PRO A 278 -1.17 29.12 -0.66
CA PRO A 278 -2.39 28.32 -0.60
C PRO A 278 -2.53 27.32 -1.76
N GLU A 279 -2.09 27.68 -2.96
CA GLU A 279 -2.17 26.85 -4.18
C GLU A 279 -1.30 25.61 -4.03
N ARG A 280 -0.06 25.78 -3.58
CA ARG A 280 0.87 24.67 -3.35
C ARG A 280 0.36 23.69 -2.29
N ARG A 281 -0.32 24.17 -1.25
CA ARG A 281 -0.94 23.30 -0.23
C ARG A 281 -2.03 22.38 -0.78
N LYS A 282 -2.66 22.77 -1.90
CA LYS A 282 -3.77 22.06 -2.54
C LYS A 282 -3.34 21.18 -3.72
N ALA A 283 -2.15 21.43 -4.28
CA ALA A 283 -1.68 20.85 -5.53
C ALA A 283 -1.78 19.32 -5.56
N ASP A 284 -1.20 18.64 -4.56
CA ASP A 284 -1.18 17.18 -4.52
C ASP A 284 -2.60 16.58 -4.39
N VAL A 285 -3.47 17.17 -3.57
CA VAL A 285 -4.85 16.66 -3.40
C VAL A 285 -5.64 16.86 -4.68
N THR A 286 -5.52 18.02 -5.30
CA THR A 286 -6.17 18.34 -6.58
C THR A 286 -5.73 17.36 -7.66
N PHE A 287 -4.42 17.17 -7.81
CA PHE A 287 -3.85 16.22 -8.77
C PHE A 287 -4.38 14.80 -8.55
N ARG A 288 -4.40 14.32 -7.30
CA ARG A 288 -4.88 12.97 -6.97
C ARG A 288 -6.37 12.81 -7.27
N LEU A 289 -7.20 13.81 -6.97
CA LEU A 289 -8.63 13.78 -7.31
C LEU A 289 -8.84 13.70 -8.82
N ALA A 290 -8.11 14.49 -9.61
CA ALA A 290 -8.16 14.43 -11.07
C ALA A 290 -7.68 13.07 -11.62
N LEU A 291 -6.61 12.51 -11.04
CA LEU A 291 -6.11 11.18 -11.41
C LEU A 291 -7.14 10.09 -11.09
N ILE A 292 -7.76 10.12 -9.91
CA ILE A 292 -8.82 9.17 -9.52
C ILE A 292 -10.00 9.28 -10.49
N ALA A 293 -10.45 10.50 -10.80
CA ALA A 293 -11.54 10.74 -11.75
C ALA A 293 -11.23 10.15 -13.13
N LYS A 294 -10.02 10.42 -13.66
CA LYS A 294 -9.56 9.87 -14.94
C LYS A 294 -9.52 8.34 -14.93
N LEU A 295 -9.01 7.74 -13.86
CA LEU A 295 -8.94 6.28 -13.70
C LEU A 295 -10.33 5.64 -13.55
N ALA A 296 -11.28 6.35 -12.93
CA ALA A 296 -12.68 5.95 -12.82
C ALA A 296 -13.48 6.16 -14.13
N GLY A 297 -12.84 6.66 -15.19
CA GLY A 297 -13.47 6.89 -16.49
C GLY A 297 -14.37 8.14 -16.55
N TRP A 298 -14.23 9.08 -15.61
CA TRP A 298 -14.96 10.34 -15.66
C TRP A 298 -14.39 11.25 -16.74
N GLN A 299 -15.27 11.99 -17.42
CA GLN A 299 -14.84 13.01 -18.36
C GLN A 299 -14.36 14.24 -17.58
N LEU A 300 -13.15 14.70 -17.90
CA LEU A 300 -12.57 15.93 -17.37
C LEU A 300 -12.63 16.97 -18.49
N GLU A 301 -13.45 18.00 -18.32
CA GLU A 301 -13.51 19.13 -19.24
C GLU A 301 -12.44 20.14 -18.85
N TYR A 302 -11.55 20.47 -19.78
CA TYR A 302 -10.56 21.52 -19.63
C TYR A 302 -11.03 22.70 -20.49
N THR A 303 -11.51 23.76 -19.84
CA THR A 303 -11.76 25.07 -20.47
C THR A 303 -10.50 25.91 -20.48
#